data_AF-A0A9W2YGL9-F1
#
_entry.id   AF-A0A9W2YGL9-F1
#
_cell.length_a   1.000
_cell.length_b   1.000
_cell.length_c   1.000
_cell.angle_alpha   90.00
_cell.angle_beta   90.00
_cell.angle_gamma   90.00
#
_symmetry.space_group_name_H-M   'P 1'
#
loop_
_entity.id
_entity.type
_entity.pdbx_description
1 polymer ?
#
loop_
_entity_poly.entity_id
_entity_poly.type
_entity_poly.pdbx_seq_one_letter_code
_entity_poly.pdbx_strand_id
1 'polypeptide(L)'
;MEQHSLKKQESDAGLKEEEALRQFKEKISDLITSQDDYSLKKWLQARNYDVTKAEAMFRTSMAYREKMKVDTLLTDYEPPEVLKKYMSGGNVGHDKEGSPVRVELFGHLDMKGLMYSARKSDLEKVKLKQCEQHLKDWEIMSKKLNRRVDGLVVIFDMEGVSSKMLWRPGLQMYLHLVSLLEDNYPEMLKRMFVINAPRIFPLLYKLCRPLISQDTKNKIHVLGSDYTSTLLKYIDADELPAYLGGNKTDPDGNPRCTTLICQGGQVPEEYYLKECENSEQMENATVARGDKLSIDLDVTKAGSVLRWEFKTDGYDIGFGVFRQEGPEKVTVVEPERVNSHMVPEDGNYTCDVPGKYTLVFDNSFSWTRDKAIQYSVEIIQPIDQCLENEIINMVDSVGTWTGMNQGAGECPENVTPCRE
;
A
#
# COMPACT_ATOMS: atom_id res chain seq x y z
N MET A 1 -28.51 -8.77 -39.63
CA MET A 1 -29.28 -8.95 -38.37
C MET A 1 -28.43 -8.65 -37.14
N GLU A 2 -27.16 -9.11 -37.05
CA GLU A 2 -26.27 -8.83 -35.91
C GLU A 2 -26.02 -7.33 -35.62
N GLN A 3 -25.69 -6.51 -36.62
CA GLN A 3 -25.45 -5.07 -36.40
C GLN A 3 -26.70 -4.31 -35.91
N HIS A 4 -27.89 -4.79 -36.25
CA HIS A 4 -29.16 -4.18 -35.81
C HIS A 4 -29.55 -4.62 -34.39
N SER A 5 -29.09 -5.81 -33.96
CA SER A 5 -29.24 -6.33 -32.60
C SER A 5 -28.26 -5.66 -31.63
N LEU A 6 -27.01 -5.43 -32.06
CA LEU A 6 -25.98 -4.73 -31.29
C LEU A 6 -26.37 -3.27 -31.02
N LYS A 7 -26.79 -2.53 -32.06
CA LYS A 7 -27.28 -1.15 -31.89
C LYS A 7 -28.50 -1.03 -30.98
N LYS A 8 -29.37 -2.04 -30.98
CA LYS A 8 -30.54 -2.07 -30.09
C LYS A 8 -30.15 -2.36 -28.64
N GLN A 9 -29.19 -3.27 -28.41
CA GLN A 9 -28.65 -3.54 -27.07
C GLN A 9 -27.88 -2.33 -26.50
N GLU A 10 -27.11 -1.61 -27.31
CA GLU A 10 -26.43 -0.37 -26.90
C GLU A 10 -27.44 0.73 -26.54
N SER A 11 -28.50 0.87 -27.34
CA SER A 11 -29.62 1.78 -27.07
C SER A 11 -30.34 1.45 -25.76
N ASP A 12 -30.67 0.18 -25.53
CA ASP A 12 -31.38 -0.27 -24.33
C ASP A 12 -30.50 -0.19 -23.07
N ALA A 13 -29.18 -0.39 -23.20
CA ALA A 13 -28.23 -0.20 -22.12
C ALA A 13 -28.13 1.28 -21.73
N GLY A 14 -27.95 2.18 -22.70
CA GLY A 14 -27.89 3.63 -22.43
C GLY A 14 -29.15 4.16 -21.73
N LEU A 15 -30.34 3.68 -22.11
CA LEU A 15 -31.60 4.05 -21.44
C LEU A 15 -31.65 3.59 -19.97
N LYS A 16 -31.12 2.39 -19.67
CA LYS A 16 -31.05 1.89 -18.28
C LYS A 16 -30.07 2.69 -17.43
N GLU A 17 -28.96 3.11 -18.01
CA GLU A 17 -27.95 3.92 -17.31
C GLU A 17 -28.48 5.32 -16.98
N GLU A 18 -29.18 5.97 -17.91
CA GLU A 18 -29.82 7.27 -17.66
C GLU A 18 -30.93 7.18 -16.62
N GLU A 19 -31.73 6.10 -16.63
CA GLU A 19 -32.75 5.87 -15.61
C GLU A 19 -32.11 5.63 -14.23
N ALA A 20 -31.02 4.87 -14.16
CA ALA A 20 -30.28 4.67 -12.91
C ALA A 20 -29.71 5.99 -12.38
N LEU A 21 -29.18 6.85 -13.25
CA LEU A 21 -28.73 8.20 -12.87
C LEU A 21 -29.88 9.05 -12.33
N ARG A 22 -31.05 9.02 -12.98
CA ARG A 22 -32.23 9.77 -12.54
C ARG A 22 -32.65 9.35 -11.13
N GLN A 23 -32.79 8.05 -10.90
CA GLN A 23 -33.14 7.50 -9.59
C GLN A 23 -32.08 7.82 -8.53
N PHE A 24 -30.80 7.68 -8.89
CA PHE A 24 -29.69 8.01 -8.00
C PHE A 24 -29.73 9.48 -7.56
N LYS A 25 -29.92 10.41 -8.50
CA LYS A 25 -30.07 11.86 -8.21
C LYS A 25 -31.26 12.16 -7.31
N GLU A 26 -32.39 11.50 -7.52
CA GLU A 26 -33.57 11.64 -6.65
C GLU A 26 -33.24 11.19 -5.21
N LYS A 27 -32.57 10.05 -5.08
CA LYS A 27 -32.21 9.48 -3.77
C LYS A 27 -31.19 10.29 -2.98
N ILE A 28 -30.28 11.02 -3.64
CA ILE A 28 -29.26 11.86 -2.99
C ILE A 28 -29.64 13.35 -2.96
N SER A 29 -30.88 13.69 -3.30
CA SER A 29 -31.32 15.09 -3.46
C SER A 29 -31.29 15.92 -2.17
N ASP A 30 -31.23 15.26 -1.02
CA ASP A 30 -31.01 15.86 0.30
C ASP A 30 -29.55 16.33 0.52
N LEU A 31 -28.60 15.83 -0.28
CA LEU A 31 -27.19 16.18 -0.19
C LEU A 31 -26.85 17.34 -1.13
N ILE A 32 -26.08 18.30 -0.62
CA ILE A 32 -25.49 19.36 -1.45
C ILE A 32 -24.24 18.78 -2.12
N THR A 33 -24.21 18.70 -3.45
CA THR A 33 -23.04 18.26 -4.21
C THR A 33 -22.78 19.16 -5.43
N SER A 34 -21.51 19.40 -5.72
CA SER A 34 -21.05 20.11 -6.92
C SER A 34 -20.76 19.18 -8.10
N GLN A 35 -20.93 17.86 -7.92
CA GLN A 35 -20.63 16.86 -8.94
C GLN A 35 -21.66 16.91 -10.09
N ASP A 36 -21.15 16.90 -11.32
CA ASP A 36 -21.96 16.82 -12.52
C ASP A 36 -22.44 15.40 -12.83
N ASP A 37 -23.36 15.25 -13.79
CA ASP A 37 -23.94 13.96 -14.17
C ASP A 37 -22.87 12.93 -14.57
N TYR A 38 -21.77 13.38 -15.20
CA TYR A 38 -20.66 12.51 -15.56
C TYR A 38 -19.95 11.94 -14.32
N SER A 39 -19.68 12.80 -13.33
CA SER A 39 -19.05 12.39 -12.07
C SER A 39 -19.99 11.52 -11.23
N LEU A 40 -21.29 11.82 -11.22
CA LEU A 40 -22.30 10.99 -10.55
C LEU A 40 -22.41 9.58 -11.16
N LYS A 41 -22.26 9.45 -12.48
CA LYS A 41 -22.22 8.13 -13.16
C LYS A 41 -21.06 7.26 -12.70
N LYS A 42 -19.93 7.83 -12.25
CA LYS A 42 -18.79 7.04 -11.74
C LYS A 42 -19.16 6.21 -10.50
N TRP A 43 -19.99 6.76 -9.61
CA TRP A 43 -20.50 6.03 -8.44
C TRP A 43 -21.40 4.86 -8.84
N LEU A 44 -22.22 5.05 -9.88
CA LEU A 44 -23.05 4.00 -10.45
C LEU A 44 -22.19 2.92 -11.11
N GLN A 45 -21.22 3.31 -11.96
CA GLN A 45 -20.30 2.38 -12.61
C GLN A 45 -19.55 1.51 -11.61
N ALA A 46 -19.02 2.11 -10.54
CA ALA A 46 -18.33 1.41 -9.46
C ALA A 46 -19.21 0.40 -8.71
N ARG A 47 -20.53 0.45 -8.87
CA ARG A 47 -21.51 -0.47 -8.28
C ARG A 47 -22.37 -1.17 -9.35
N ASN A 48 -21.88 -1.28 -10.59
CA ASN A 48 -22.57 -1.93 -11.72
C ASN A 48 -24.01 -1.41 -11.93
N TYR A 49 -24.19 -0.10 -11.77
CA TYR A 49 -25.47 0.61 -11.85
C TYR A 49 -26.53 0.15 -10.85
N ASP A 50 -26.13 -0.49 -9.75
CA ASP A 50 -26.99 -0.71 -8.58
C ASP A 50 -27.16 0.60 -7.81
N VAL A 51 -28.30 1.26 -8.01
CA VAL A 51 -28.63 2.57 -7.44
C VAL A 51 -28.54 2.58 -5.92
N THR A 52 -28.97 1.50 -5.24
CA THR A 52 -28.98 1.46 -3.76
C THR A 52 -27.55 1.32 -3.22
N LYS A 53 -26.71 0.51 -3.85
CA LYS A 53 -25.29 0.39 -3.45
C LYS A 53 -24.51 1.66 -3.78
N ALA A 54 -24.79 2.29 -4.93
CA ALA A 54 -24.17 3.56 -5.31
C ALA A 54 -24.55 4.69 -4.34
N GLU A 55 -25.82 4.76 -3.92
CA GLU A 55 -26.30 5.66 -2.88
C GLU A 55 -25.54 5.46 -1.56
N ALA A 56 -25.48 4.22 -1.07
CA ALA A 56 -24.77 3.92 0.17
C ALA A 56 -23.29 4.33 0.10
N MET A 57 -22.61 3.99 -1.00
CA MET A 57 -21.22 4.39 -1.24
C MET A 57 -21.05 5.91 -1.26
N PHE A 58 -21.89 6.62 -2.02
CA PHE A 58 -21.83 8.07 -2.13
C PHE A 58 -22.04 8.76 -0.79
N ARG A 59 -23.07 8.35 -0.02
CA ARG A 59 -23.36 8.89 1.31
C ARG A 59 -22.20 8.67 2.28
N THR A 60 -21.63 7.46 2.32
CA THR A 60 -20.46 7.15 3.13
C THR A 60 -19.27 8.02 2.74
N SER A 61 -19.03 8.21 1.44
CA SER A 61 -17.96 9.09 0.98
C SER A 61 -18.21 10.56 1.36
N MET A 62 -19.43 11.08 1.22
CA MET A 62 -19.74 12.47 1.61
C MET A 62 -19.53 12.70 3.10
N ALA A 63 -19.97 11.76 3.95
CA ALA A 63 -19.73 11.84 5.40
C ALA A 63 -18.22 11.77 5.74
N TYR A 64 -17.47 10.92 5.02
CA TYR A 64 -16.02 10.84 5.17
C TYR A 64 -15.32 12.13 4.73
N ARG A 65 -15.75 12.73 3.60
CA ARG A 65 -15.24 14.01 3.09
C ARG A 65 -15.42 15.14 4.11
N GLU A 66 -16.60 15.23 4.73
CA GLU A 66 -16.88 16.20 5.79
C GLU A 66 -15.97 15.98 7.00
N LYS A 67 -15.89 14.74 7.51
CA LYS A 67 -15.05 14.37 8.66
C LYS A 67 -13.58 14.73 8.45
N MET A 68 -13.05 14.46 7.24
CA MET A 68 -11.64 14.68 6.91
C MET A 68 -11.36 16.08 6.39
N LYS A 69 -12.38 16.93 6.22
CA LYS A 69 -12.30 18.27 5.63
C LYS A 69 -11.64 18.26 4.25
N VAL A 70 -12.06 17.33 3.40
CA VAL A 70 -11.43 17.10 2.09
C VAL A 70 -11.54 18.34 1.18
N ASP A 71 -12.66 19.05 1.23
CA ASP A 71 -12.92 20.19 0.35
C ASP A 71 -11.94 21.37 0.55
N THR A 72 -11.32 21.48 1.73
CA THR A 72 -10.31 22.52 2.01
C THR A 72 -8.89 21.96 2.10
N LEU A 73 -8.69 20.69 1.80
CA LEU A 73 -7.42 20.00 1.95
C LEU A 73 -6.30 20.56 1.05
N LEU A 74 -6.65 21.10 -0.11
CA LEU A 74 -5.69 21.72 -1.01
C LEU A 74 -5.13 23.04 -0.44
N THR A 75 -5.90 23.77 0.36
CA THR A 75 -5.54 25.10 0.89
C THR A 75 -5.06 25.05 2.34
N ASP A 76 -5.73 24.26 3.18
CA ASP A 76 -5.60 24.38 4.64
C ASP A 76 -4.66 23.33 5.25
N TYR A 77 -4.32 22.29 4.50
CA TYR A 77 -3.49 21.19 4.98
C TYR A 77 -2.11 21.22 4.34
N GLU A 78 -1.09 21.32 5.18
CA GLU A 78 0.30 21.15 4.78
C GLU A 78 0.83 19.83 5.33
N PRO A 79 1.29 18.89 4.47
CA PRO A 79 1.84 17.63 4.94
C PRO A 79 3.04 17.83 5.88
N PRO A 80 3.23 16.97 6.88
CA PRO A 80 4.46 16.89 7.64
C PRO A 80 5.69 16.76 6.72
N GLU A 81 6.82 17.35 7.11
CA GLU A 81 8.04 17.35 6.32
C GLU A 81 8.51 15.93 5.96
N VAL A 82 8.39 14.99 6.90
CA VAL A 82 8.72 13.58 6.70
C VAL A 82 7.90 12.96 5.55
N LEU A 83 6.60 13.27 5.44
CA LEU A 83 5.78 12.74 4.36
C LEU A 83 6.17 13.37 3.01
N LYS A 84 6.57 14.64 2.98
CA LYS A 84 7.05 15.27 1.73
C LYS A 84 8.35 14.66 1.22
N LYS A 85 9.26 14.31 2.13
CA LYS A 85 10.59 13.82 1.79
C LYS A 85 10.65 12.32 1.54
N TYR A 86 9.79 11.54 2.20
CA TYR A 86 9.92 10.07 2.22
C TYR A 86 8.67 9.33 1.74
N MET A 87 7.53 9.99 1.54
CA MET A 87 6.38 9.35 0.88
C MET A 87 6.64 9.29 -0.63
N SER A 88 7.13 8.14 -1.08
CA SER A 88 7.62 7.92 -2.43
C SER A 88 6.59 8.18 -3.55
N GLY A 89 7.08 8.52 -4.73
CA GLY A 89 6.29 8.75 -5.94
C GLY A 89 6.00 10.23 -6.22
N GLY A 90 5.34 10.50 -7.33
CA GLY A 90 5.08 11.86 -7.79
C GLY A 90 4.37 11.94 -9.14
N ASN A 91 3.81 13.12 -9.45
CA ASN A 91 3.20 13.39 -10.74
C ASN A 91 4.27 13.95 -11.69
N VAL A 92 4.39 13.40 -12.90
CA VAL A 92 5.48 13.73 -13.83
C VAL A 92 5.03 14.52 -15.05
N GLY A 93 3.81 14.29 -15.52
CA GLY A 93 3.30 14.87 -16.76
C GLY A 93 1.90 14.36 -17.05
N HIS A 94 1.53 14.35 -18.32
CA HIS A 94 0.23 13.87 -18.79
C HIS A 94 0.39 12.80 -19.87
N ASP A 95 -0.58 11.91 -19.97
CA ASP A 95 -0.68 10.99 -21.09
C ASP A 95 -1.14 11.73 -22.37
N LYS A 96 -1.14 11.03 -23.51
CA LYS A 96 -1.53 11.61 -24.81
C LYS A 96 -2.97 12.12 -24.85
N GLU A 97 -3.80 11.73 -23.88
CA GLU A 97 -5.19 12.16 -23.74
C GLU A 97 -5.37 13.23 -22.65
N GLY A 98 -4.27 13.71 -22.06
CA GLY A 98 -4.25 14.79 -21.07
C GLY A 98 -4.50 14.32 -19.63
N SER A 99 -4.64 13.02 -19.37
CA SER A 99 -4.80 12.48 -18.02
C SER A 99 -3.46 12.54 -17.27
N PRO A 100 -3.41 12.94 -15.99
CA PRO A 100 -2.16 12.98 -15.23
C PRO A 100 -1.47 11.61 -15.17
N VAL A 101 -0.14 11.63 -15.24
CA VAL A 101 0.74 10.48 -15.07
C VAL A 101 1.42 10.58 -13.72
N ARG A 102 1.22 9.56 -12.89
CA ARG A 102 1.83 9.42 -11.58
C ARG A 102 2.75 8.21 -11.55
N VAL A 103 3.96 8.39 -11.04
CA VAL A 103 4.88 7.31 -10.73
C VAL A 103 4.78 6.99 -9.24
N GLU A 104 4.59 5.72 -8.91
CA GLU A 104 4.66 5.18 -7.55
C GLU A 104 5.89 4.28 -7.46
N LEU A 105 6.84 4.61 -6.58
CA LEU A 105 8.06 3.83 -6.35
C LEU A 105 7.86 2.91 -5.14
N PHE A 106 7.10 1.83 -5.32
CA PHE A 106 6.59 1.07 -4.19
C PHE A 106 7.69 0.42 -3.36
N GLY A 107 8.74 -0.11 -3.98
CA GLY A 107 9.86 -0.74 -3.27
C GLY A 107 10.68 0.21 -2.40
N HIS A 108 10.54 1.52 -2.61
CA HIS A 108 11.28 2.55 -1.88
C HIS A 108 10.49 3.14 -0.71
N LEU A 109 9.26 2.65 -0.46
CA LEU A 109 8.40 3.16 0.60
C LEU A 109 8.78 2.53 1.96
N ASP A 110 9.33 3.33 2.87
CA ASP A 110 9.53 2.92 4.26
C ASP A 110 8.26 3.16 5.09
N MET A 111 7.27 2.28 4.95
CA MET A 111 6.00 2.41 5.67
C MET A 111 6.18 2.37 7.20
N LYS A 112 7.17 1.61 7.70
CA LYS A 112 7.47 1.52 9.13
C LYS A 112 7.92 2.87 9.67
N GLY A 113 8.95 3.45 9.05
CA GLY A 113 9.44 4.78 9.42
C GLY A 113 8.38 5.88 9.29
N LEU A 114 7.56 5.83 8.23
CA LEU A 114 6.45 6.79 8.06
C LEU A 114 5.39 6.67 9.16
N MET A 115 5.01 5.46 9.55
CA MET A 115 4.03 5.23 10.62
C MET A 115 4.54 5.65 12.00
N TYR A 116 5.85 5.58 12.24
CA TYR A 116 6.46 6.10 13.47
C TYR A 116 6.64 7.61 13.47
N SER A 117 6.68 8.24 12.30
CA SER A 117 6.96 9.67 12.15
C SER A 117 5.72 10.53 11.89
N ALA A 118 4.59 9.92 11.54
CA ALA A 118 3.37 10.63 11.16
C ALA A 118 2.13 9.94 11.70
N ARG A 119 1.06 10.71 11.89
CA ARG A 119 -0.23 10.16 12.32
C ARG A 119 -0.86 9.41 11.14
N LYS A 120 -1.65 8.37 11.44
CA LYS A 120 -2.49 7.68 10.44
C LYS A 120 -3.30 8.66 9.58
N SER A 121 -3.91 9.66 10.22
CA SER A 121 -4.70 10.67 9.52
C SER A 121 -3.89 11.57 8.58
N ASP A 122 -2.58 11.74 8.81
CA ASP A 122 -1.71 12.47 7.90
C ASP A 122 -1.40 11.63 6.64
N LEU A 123 -1.18 10.32 6.80
CA LEU A 123 -1.02 9.40 5.66
C LEU A 123 -2.27 9.36 4.78
N GLU A 124 -3.45 9.29 5.40
CA GLU A 124 -4.74 9.38 4.70
C GLU A 124 -4.86 10.72 3.97
N LYS A 125 -4.67 11.85 4.67
CA LYS A 125 -4.78 13.19 4.09
C LYS A 125 -3.82 13.43 2.94
N VAL A 126 -2.60 12.90 2.97
CA VAL A 126 -1.69 13.05 1.82
C VAL A 126 -2.24 12.34 0.58
N LYS A 127 -2.78 11.11 0.72
CA LYS A 127 -3.42 10.41 -0.41
C LYS A 127 -4.67 11.13 -0.91
N LEU A 128 -5.53 11.60 0.00
CA LEU A 128 -6.71 12.40 -0.36
C LEU A 128 -6.30 13.70 -1.08
N LYS A 129 -5.26 14.40 -0.60
CA LYS A 129 -4.77 15.64 -1.20
C LYS A 129 -4.25 15.38 -2.63
N GLN A 130 -3.57 14.26 -2.86
CA GLN A 130 -3.12 13.85 -4.19
C GLN A 130 -4.32 13.64 -5.14
N CYS A 131 -5.38 12.96 -4.69
CA CYS A 131 -6.59 12.78 -5.49
C CYS A 131 -7.29 14.11 -5.80
N GLU A 132 -7.44 15.01 -4.83
CA GLU A 132 -8.02 16.35 -5.08
C GLU A 132 -7.14 17.17 -6.05
N GLN A 133 -5.81 17.01 -6.00
CA GLN A 133 -4.90 17.63 -6.97
C GLN A 133 -5.15 17.09 -8.39
N HIS A 134 -5.40 15.79 -8.54
CA HIS A 134 -5.74 15.19 -9.83
C HIS A 134 -7.09 15.69 -10.35
N LEU A 135 -8.11 15.81 -9.49
CA LEU A 135 -9.41 16.40 -9.89
C LEU A 135 -9.24 17.84 -10.39
N LYS A 136 -8.42 18.65 -9.71
CA LYS A 136 -8.11 20.02 -10.14
C LYS A 136 -7.33 20.05 -11.46
N ASP A 137 -6.38 19.14 -11.64
CA ASP A 137 -5.64 18.99 -12.90
C ASP A 137 -6.58 18.63 -14.06
N TRP A 138 -7.56 17.74 -13.84
CA TRP A 138 -8.58 17.41 -14.84
C TRP A 138 -9.37 18.63 -15.29
N GLU A 139 -9.75 19.52 -14.37
CA GLU A 139 -10.44 20.77 -14.73
C GLU A 139 -9.57 21.68 -15.61
N ILE A 140 -8.29 21.82 -15.27
CA ILE A 140 -7.33 22.64 -16.01
C ILE A 140 -7.12 22.05 -17.41
N MET A 141 -6.86 20.76 -17.50
CA MET A 141 -6.60 20.06 -18.75
C MET A 141 -7.85 20.00 -19.62
N SER A 142 -9.04 19.85 -19.02
CA SER A 142 -10.30 19.88 -19.76
C SER A 142 -10.53 21.23 -20.46
N LYS A 143 -10.24 22.32 -19.75
CA LYS A 143 -10.31 23.68 -20.31
C LYS A 143 -9.26 23.88 -21.40
N LYS A 144 -8.01 23.46 -21.16
CA LYS A 144 -6.89 23.60 -22.10
C LYS A 144 -7.13 22.85 -23.41
N LEU A 145 -7.69 21.65 -23.34
CA LEU A 145 -7.91 20.78 -24.51
C LEU A 145 -9.32 20.94 -25.12
N ASN A 146 -10.17 21.77 -24.53
CA ASN A 146 -11.56 21.97 -24.93
C ASN A 146 -12.35 20.65 -25.10
N ARG A 147 -12.10 19.70 -24.20
CA ARG A 147 -12.81 18.42 -24.08
C ARG A 147 -12.68 17.92 -22.66
N ARG A 148 -13.56 17.01 -22.23
CA ARG A 148 -13.39 16.40 -20.91
C ARG A 148 -12.10 15.58 -20.86
N VAL A 149 -11.34 15.80 -19.79
CA VAL A 149 -10.19 15.03 -19.37
C VAL A 149 -10.53 14.46 -18.01
N ASP A 150 -10.28 13.17 -17.84
CA ASP A 150 -10.41 12.50 -16.56
C ASP A 150 -9.47 11.29 -16.50
N GLY A 151 -9.45 10.65 -15.33
CA GLY A 151 -8.66 9.46 -15.11
C GLY A 151 -7.21 9.73 -14.71
N LEU A 152 -6.57 8.73 -14.12
CA LEU A 152 -5.17 8.75 -13.67
C LEU A 152 -4.42 7.59 -14.30
N VAL A 153 -3.27 7.87 -14.91
CA VAL A 153 -2.31 6.84 -15.34
C VAL A 153 -1.26 6.66 -14.25
N VAL A 154 -1.15 5.44 -13.71
CA VAL A 154 -0.18 5.09 -12.68
C VAL A 154 0.89 4.19 -13.26
N ILE A 155 2.15 4.57 -13.13
CA ILE A 155 3.30 3.69 -13.33
C ILE A 155 3.72 3.21 -11.95
N PHE A 156 3.42 1.95 -11.64
CA PHE A 156 3.69 1.32 -10.37
C PHE A 156 4.99 0.52 -10.45
N ASP A 157 6.09 1.17 -10.08
CA ASP A 157 7.41 0.57 -10.10
C ASP A 157 7.65 -0.27 -8.85
N MET A 158 7.87 -1.56 -9.05
CA MET A 158 8.12 -2.53 -8.00
C MET A 158 9.61 -2.84 -7.80
N GLU A 159 10.50 -2.09 -8.46
CA GLU A 159 11.93 -2.14 -8.15
C GLU A 159 12.17 -1.89 -6.65
N GLY A 160 13.01 -2.71 -6.02
CA GLY A 160 13.33 -2.63 -4.59
C GLY A 160 12.31 -3.29 -3.64
N VAL A 161 11.19 -3.82 -4.15
CA VAL A 161 10.21 -4.53 -3.30
C VAL A 161 10.83 -5.78 -2.70
N SER A 162 10.78 -5.85 -1.37
CA SER A 162 11.32 -6.93 -0.54
C SER A 162 10.31 -7.38 0.51
N SER A 163 10.70 -8.34 1.37
CA SER A 163 9.87 -8.78 2.50
C SER A 163 9.57 -7.69 3.53
N LYS A 164 10.29 -6.56 3.52
CA LYS A 164 9.97 -5.41 4.39
C LYS A 164 8.52 -4.94 4.21
N MET A 165 7.98 -5.10 3.01
CA MET A 165 6.59 -4.77 2.68
C MET A 165 5.55 -5.69 3.32
N LEU A 166 5.97 -6.85 3.84
CA LEU A 166 5.10 -7.78 4.56
C LEU A 166 5.00 -7.48 6.05
N TRP A 167 5.66 -6.43 6.56
CA TRP A 167 5.46 -5.99 7.94
C TRP A 167 3.99 -5.68 8.18
N ARG A 168 3.34 -6.51 9.02
CA ARG A 168 1.88 -6.56 9.15
C ARG A 168 1.24 -5.18 9.36
N PRO A 169 1.69 -4.32 10.30
CA PRO A 169 1.09 -3.00 10.49
C PRO A 169 1.22 -2.10 9.25
N GLY A 170 2.38 -2.12 8.60
CA GLY A 170 2.60 -1.34 7.37
C GLY A 170 1.79 -1.85 6.19
N LEU A 171 1.69 -3.16 6.03
CA LEU A 171 0.86 -3.79 5.01
C LEU A 171 -0.63 -3.47 5.24
N GLN A 172 -1.12 -3.60 6.48
CA GLN A 172 -2.49 -3.20 6.84
C GLN A 172 -2.74 -1.72 6.58
N MET A 173 -1.79 -0.85 6.92
CA MET A 173 -1.90 0.59 6.63
C MET A 173 -1.96 0.85 5.12
N TYR A 174 -1.14 0.17 4.33
CA TYR A 174 -1.15 0.29 2.88
C TYR A 174 -2.49 -0.19 2.27
N LEU A 175 -2.97 -1.36 2.68
CA LEU A 175 -4.26 -1.91 2.26
C LEU A 175 -5.43 -1.00 2.65
N HIS A 176 -5.36 -0.39 3.84
CA HIS A 176 -6.31 0.64 4.27
C HIS A 176 -6.30 1.85 3.34
N LEU A 177 -5.12 2.34 2.90
CA LEU A 177 -5.04 3.43 1.93
C LEU A 177 -5.61 3.03 0.56
N VAL A 178 -5.44 1.78 0.13
CA VAL A 178 -6.07 1.29 -1.12
C VAL A 178 -7.59 1.32 -1.01
N SER A 179 -8.16 0.76 0.07
CA SER A 179 -9.61 0.79 0.31
C SER A 179 -10.14 2.22 0.36
N LEU A 180 -9.44 3.09 1.10
CA LEU A 180 -9.78 4.51 1.20
C LEU A 180 -9.95 5.16 -0.17
N LEU A 181 -9.03 4.89 -1.10
CA LEU A 181 -9.07 5.45 -2.45
C LEU A 181 -10.19 4.84 -3.29
N GLU A 182 -10.38 3.51 -3.27
CA GLU A 182 -11.47 2.82 -3.98
C GLU A 182 -12.87 3.27 -3.50
N ASP A 183 -13.02 3.56 -2.21
CA ASP A 183 -14.30 3.94 -1.61
C ASP A 183 -14.67 5.42 -1.86
N ASN A 184 -13.69 6.30 -2.04
CA ASN A 184 -13.91 7.75 -2.13
C ASN A 184 -13.65 8.36 -3.52
N TYR A 185 -12.92 7.67 -4.39
CA TYR A 185 -12.57 8.14 -5.72
C TYR A 185 -12.88 7.08 -6.80
N PRO A 186 -14.17 6.67 -6.93
CA PRO A 186 -14.56 5.66 -7.92
C PRO A 186 -14.19 6.12 -9.33
N GLU A 187 -13.77 5.17 -10.17
CA GLU A 187 -13.43 5.43 -11.58
C GLU A 187 -12.40 6.57 -11.77
N MET A 188 -11.50 6.75 -10.79
CA MET A 188 -10.34 7.64 -10.92
C MET A 188 -9.19 6.97 -11.67
N LEU A 189 -8.94 5.68 -11.43
CA LEU A 189 -7.90 4.98 -12.17
C LEU A 189 -8.34 4.84 -13.63
N LYS A 190 -7.48 5.29 -14.56
CA LYS A 190 -7.62 5.05 -15.99
C LYS A 190 -6.83 3.82 -16.40
N ARG A 191 -5.59 3.74 -15.91
CA ARG A 191 -4.67 2.64 -16.19
C ARG A 191 -3.56 2.55 -15.18
N MET A 192 -3.16 1.35 -14.82
CA MET A 192 -1.98 1.08 -14.02
C MET A 192 -1.02 0.16 -14.78
N PHE A 193 0.24 0.58 -14.93
CA PHE A 193 1.31 -0.25 -15.44
C PHE A 193 2.20 -0.70 -14.29
N VAL A 194 2.17 -1.99 -13.98
CA VAL A 194 3.08 -2.58 -12.98
C VAL A 194 4.35 -2.99 -13.72
N ILE A 195 5.48 -2.41 -13.34
CA ILE A 195 6.80 -2.71 -13.92
C ILE A 195 7.73 -3.26 -12.85
N ASN A 196 8.79 -3.95 -13.27
CA ASN A 196 9.80 -4.53 -12.37
C ASN A 196 9.21 -5.44 -11.28
N ALA A 197 8.10 -6.14 -11.57
CA ALA A 197 7.40 -6.98 -10.61
C ALA A 197 8.30 -8.15 -10.12
N PRO A 198 8.61 -8.24 -8.82
CA PRO A 198 9.44 -9.32 -8.27
C PRO A 198 8.63 -10.62 -8.06
N ARG A 199 9.32 -11.70 -7.67
CA ARG A 199 8.68 -13.00 -7.36
C ARG A 199 7.62 -12.93 -6.26
N ILE A 200 7.70 -11.96 -5.35
CA ILE A 200 6.73 -11.75 -4.28
C ILE A 200 5.43 -11.05 -4.76
N PHE A 201 5.40 -10.46 -5.96
CA PHE A 201 4.23 -9.74 -6.48
C PHE A 201 2.91 -10.54 -6.45
N PRO A 202 2.85 -11.83 -6.86
CA PRO A 202 1.60 -12.58 -6.83
C PRO A 202 0.96 -12.66 -5.43
N LEU A 203 1.78 -12.69 -4.38
CA LEU A 203 1.30 -12.67 -2.99
C LEU A 203 0.68 -11.31 -2.65
N LEU A 204 1.40 -10.21 -2.94
CA LEU A 204 0.92 -8.85 -2.67
C LEU A 204 -0.35 -8.52 -3.48
N TYR A 205 -0.39 -8.92 -4.75
CA TYR A 205 -1.56 -8.75 -5.59
C TYR A 205 -2.76 -9.53 -5.06
N LYS A 206 -2.54 -10.77 -4.58
CA LYS A 206 -3.59 -11.57 -3.96
C LYS A 206 -4.19 -10.90 -2.72
N LEU A 207 -3.39 -10.24 -1.89
CA LEU A 207 -3.86 -9.49 -0.71
C LEU A 207 -4.65 -8.23 -1.09
N CYS A 208 -4.24 -7.53 -2.14
CA CYS A 208 -4.92 -6.32 -2.61
C CYS A 208 -6.21 -6.62 -3.40
N ARG A 209 -6.27 -7.76 -4.11
CA ARG A 209 -7.36 -8.12 -5.04
C ARG A 209 -8.79 -8.03 -4.45
N PRO A 210 -9.07 -8.36 -3.18
CA PRO A 210 -10.41 -8.21 -2.61
C PRO A 210 -10.86 -6.76 -2.42
N LEU A 211 -9.91 -5.82 -2.29
CA LEU A 211 -10.17 -4.40 -1.99
C LEU A 211 -10.49 -3.56 -3.23
N ILE A 212 -10.09 -4.05 -4.41
CA ILE A 212 -10.23 -3.31 -5.66
C ILE A 212 -11.38 -3.86 -6.52
N SER A 213 -12.08 -2.95 -7.19
CA SER A 213 -13.21 -3.29 -8.08
C SER A 213 -12.77 -4.18 -9.26
N GLN A 214 -13.75 -4.84 -9.91
CA GLN A 214 -13.45 -5.61 -11.14
C GLN A 214 -12.97 -4.71 -12.28
N ASP A 215 -13.45 -3.48 -12.33
CA ASP A 215 -12.98 -2.48 -13.27
C ASP A 215 -11.50 -2.12 -13.03
N THR A 216 -11.12 -1.81 -11.78
CA THR A 216 -9.72 -1.56 -11.40
C THR A 216 -8.82 -2.73 -11.81
N LYS A 217 -9.26 -3.99 -11.59
CA LYS A 217 -8.50 -5.18 -12.00
C LYS A 217 -8.24 -5.22 -13.51
N ASN A 218 -9.21 -4.82 -14.32
CA ASN A 218 -9.08 -4.81 -15.78
C ASN A 218 -8.12 -3.70 -16.28
N LYS A 219 -7.90 -2.66 -15.46
CA LYS A 219 -7.02 -1.52 -15.75
C LYS A 219 -5.57 -1.76 -15.30
N ILE A 220 -5.28 -2.86 -14.59
CA ILE A 220 -3.92 -3.23 -14.15
C ILE A 220 -3.24 -4.07 -15.23
N HIS A 221 -2.10 -3.58 -15.72
CA HIS A 221 -1.28 -4.25 -16.72
C HIS A 221 0.11 -4.53 -16.15
N VAL A 222 0.41 -5.80 -15.90
CA VAL A 222 1.74 -6.24 -15.48
C VAL A 222 2.61 -6.40 -16.73
N LEU A 223 3.68 -5.62 -16.82
CA LEU A 223 4.54 -5.56 -17.99
C LEU A 223 5.84 -6.35 -17.77
N GLY A 224 6.39 -6.90 -18.86
CA GLY A 224 7.70 -7.53 -18.88
C GLY A 224 8.84 -6.49 -18.96
N SER A 225 10.05 -6.96 -19.23
CA SER A 225 11.26 -6.13 -19.32
C SER A 225 11.24 -5.11 -20.47
N ASP A 226 10.35 -5.27 -21.45
CA ASP A 226 10.18 -4.39 -22.61
C ASP A 226 9.11 -3.30 -22.40
N TYR A 227 8.77 -3.00 -21.14
CA TYR A 227 7.70 -2.09 -20.74
C TYR A 227 7.79 -0.71 -21.38
N THR A 228 8.99 -0.17 -21.64
CA THR A 228 9.20 1.15 -22.24
C THR A 228 8.42 1.35 -23.53
N SER A 229 8.45 0.35 -24.42
CA SER A 229 7.74 0.39 -25.70
C SER A 229 6.22 0.50 -25.52
N THR A 230 5.70 -0.05 -24.42
CA THR A 230 4.27 0.00 -24.07
C THR A 230 3.92 1.33 -23.42
N LEU A 231 4.75 1.85 -22.51
CA LEU A 231 4.54 3.18 -21.92
C LEU A 231 4.47 4.27 -23.00
N LEU A 232 5.39 4.25 -23.97
CA LEU A 232 5.46 5.22 -25.07
C LEU A 232 4.27 5.17 -26.04
N LYS A 233 3.46 4.10 -26.02
CA LYS A 233 2.19 4.08 -26.77
C LYS A 233 1.20 5.09 -26.19
N TYR A 234 1.23 5.30 -24.88
CA TYR A 234 0.22 6.08 -24.16
C TYR A 234 0.74 7.41 -23.63
N ILE A 235 2.03 7.54 -23.38
CA ILE A 235 2.67 8.74 -22.84
C ILE A 235 3.69 9.23 -23.86
N ASP A 236 3.70 10.52 -24.16
CA ASP A 236 4.71 11.10 -25.02
C ASP A 236 6.08 11.06 -24.35
N ALA A 237 7.16 10.88 -25.13
CA ALA A 237 8.50 10.70 -24.58
C ALA A 237 8.93 11.89 -23.69
N ASP A 238 8.55 13.12 -24.04
CA ASP A 238 8.89 14.33 -23.28
C ASP A 238 8.10 14.49 -21.96
N GLU A 239 7.04 13.68 -21.78
CA GLU A 239 6.26 13.59 -20.54
C GLU A 239 6.64 12.39 -19.66
N LEU A 240 7.47 11.48 -20.18
CA LEU A 240 7.94 10.29 -19.47
C LEU A 240 9.39 10.48 -18.99
N PRO A 241 9.69 10.21 -17.70
CA PRO A 241 11.07 10.25 -17.20
C PRO A 241 12.05 9.41 -18.02
N ALA A 242 13.26 9.92 -18.20
CA ALA A 242 14.28 9.27 -19.01
C ALA A 242 14.69 7.89 -18.47
N TYR A 243 14.67 7.68 -17.15
CA TYR A 243 14.94 6.36 -16.56
C TYR A 243 13.87 5.30 -16.88
N LEU A 244 12.66 5.72 -17.28
CA LEU A 244 11.57 4.84 -17.75
C LEU A 244 11.56 4.71 -19.28
N GLY A 245 12.54 5.32 -19.95
CA GLY A 245 12.74 5.29 -21.40
C GLY A 245 12.04 6.41 -22.17
N GLY A 246 11.68 7.51 -21.52
CA GLY A 246 11.32 8.77 -22.17
C GLY A 246 12.51 9.73 -22.33
N ASN A 247 12.21 11.03 -22.42
CA ASN A 247 13.17 12.12 -22.56
C ASN A 247 13.14 13.11 -21.38
N LYS A 248 12.16 13.00 -20.48
CA LYS A 248 11.99 13.98 -19.40
C LYS A 248 13.10 13.85 -18.36
N THR A 249 13.73 14.98 -18.02
CA THR A 249 14.75 15.09 -16.98
C THR A 249 14.46 16.29 -16.09
N ASP A 250 15.10 16.34 -14.92
CA ASP A 250 15.20 17.60 -14.16
C ASP A 250 16.04 18.65 -14.93
N PRO A 251 16.00 19.94 -14.53
CA PRO A 251 16.80 20.99 -15.16
C PRO A 251 18.32 20.75 -15.15
N ASP A 252 18.82 19.95 -14.21
CA ASP A 252 20.22 19.54 -14.10
C ASP A 252 20.56 18.28 -14.93
N GLY A 253 19.58 17.74 -15.66
CA GLY A 253 19.73 16.53 -16.46
C GLY A 253 19.48 15.23 -15.71
N ASN A 254 19.04 15.26 -14.44
CA ASN A 254 18.76 14.02 -13.70
C ASN A 254 17.61 13.23 -14.35
N PRO A 255 17.86 11.98 -14.79
CA PRO A 255 16.87 11.19 -15.52
C PRO A 255 15.72 10.70 -14.65
N ARG A 256 15.85 10.74 -13.32
CA ARG A 256 14.82 10.27 -12.36
C ARG A 256 13.80 11.34 -11.98
N CYS A 257 13.92 12.56 -12.49
CA CYS A 257 13.00 13.66 -12.22
C CYS A 257 12.74 13.86 -10.70
N THR A 258 13.81 13.90 -9.90
CA THR A 258 13.76 14.00 -8.44
C THR A 258 13.09 15.26 -7.91
N THR A 259 12.98 16.31 -8.74
CA THR A 259 12.18 17.50 -8.40
C THR A 259 10.67 17.24 -8.44
N LEU A 260 10.23 16.19 -9.13
CA LEU A 260 8.82 15.81 -9.32
C LEU A 260 8.46 14.50 -8.60
N ILE A 261 9.42 13.59 -8.48
CA ILE A 261 9.24 12.24 -7.91
C ILE A 261 10.03 12.14 -6.61
N CYS A 262 9.31 12.04 -5.50
CA CYS A 262 9.90 11.69 -4.22
C CYS A 262 10.51 10.27 -4.31
N GLN A 263 11.81 10.15 -4.08
CA GLN A 263 12.52 8.87 -4.23
C GLN A 263 12.31 7.92 -3.04
N GLY A 264 11.62 8.37 -1.98
CA GLY A 264 11.41 7.59 -0.76
C GLY A 264 12.72 7.35 -0.02
N GLY A 265 12.92 6.12 0.43
CA GLY A 265 14.06 5.70 1.23
C GLY A 265 13.73 5.56 2.71
N GLN A 266 14.72 5.11 3.48
CA GLN A 266 14.60 4.93 4.92
C GLN A 266 14.34 6.29 5.60
N VAL A 267 13.31 6.34 6.44
CA VAL A 267 13.02 7.54 7.23
C VAL A 267 14.03 7.64 8.37
N PRO A 268 14.74 8.77 8.53
CA PRO A 268 15.64 8.97 9.65
C PRO A 268 14.91 8.93 11.00
N GLU A 269 15.51 8.28 11.99
CA GLU A 269 14.93 8.13 13.34
C GLU A 269 14.65 9.47 14.04
N GLU A 270 15.33 10.54 13.65
CA GLU A 270 15.06 11.91 14.15
C GLU A 270 13.64 12.41 13.86
N TYR A 271 12.95 11.81 12.88
CA TYR A 271 11.54 12.11 12.59
C TYR A 271 10.55 11.31 13.45
N TYR A 272 11.01 10.30 14.20
CA TYR A 272 10.12 9.40 14.93
C TYR A 272 9.47 10.14 16.11
N LEU A 273 8.17 9.93 16.28
CA LEU A 273 7.41 10.47 17.39
C LEU A 273 7.73 9.67 18.66
N LYS A 274 8.17 10.35 19.73
CA LYS A 274 8.63 9.76 21.01
C LYS A 274 7.67 8.75 21.67
N GLU A 275 6.40 8.75 21.28
CA GLU A 275 5.37 7.84 21.80
C GLU A 275 5.33 6.48 21.07
N CYS A 276 5.91 6.38 19.87
CA CYS A 276 5.87 5.16 19.03
C CYS A 276 7.06 4.22 19.23
N GLU A 277 8.14 4.65 19.90
CA GLU A 277 9.35 3.84 20.16
C GLU A 277 9.06 2.57 20.99
N ASN A 278 7.92 2.52 21.70
CA ASN A 278 7.57 1.43 22.62
C ASN A 278 6.70 0.32 22.01
N SER A 279 6.43 0.29 20.69
CA SER A 279 5.43 -0.62 20.11
C SER A 279 5.93 -1.93 19.49
N GLU A 280 7.23 -2.23 19.51
CA GLU A 280 7.75 -3.53 19.02
C GLU A 280 8.37 -4.36 20.14
N GLN A 281 7.70 -5.47 20.49
CA GLN A 281 8.30 -6.52 21.32
C GLN A 281 9.27 -7.35 20.46
N MET A 282 10.48 -6.83 20.21
CA MET A 282 11.60 -7.71 19.86
C MET A 282 11.97 -8.53 21.11
N GLU A 283 12.19 -9.82 20.93
CA GLU A 283 12.70 -10.68 21.99
C GLU A 283 14.17 -10.36 22.24
N ASN A 284 14.55 -10.26 23.51
CA ASN A 284 15.94 -10.11 23.91
C ASN A 284 16.49 -11.48 24.26
N ALA A 285 17.65 -11.83 23.71
CA ALA A 285 18.39 -13.02 24.09
C ALA A 285 19.89 -12.74 24.16
N THR A 286 20.61 -13.62 24.85
CA THR A 286 22.07 -13.59 24.90
C THR A 286 22.59 -14.90 24.34
N VAL A 287 23.40 -14.83 23.29
CA VAL A 287 24.14 -15.98 22.76
C VAL A 287 25.50 -16.00 23.43
N ALA A 288 25.71 -16.96 24.33
CA ALA A 288 26.97 -17.09 25.05
C ALA A 288 28.15 -17.32 24.09
N ARG A 289 29.35 -16.93 24.50
CA ARG A 289 30.58 -17.19 23.75
C ARG A 289 30.73 -18.70 23.49
N GLY A 290 31.12 -19.08 22.28
CA GLY A 290 31.26 -20.49 21.92
C GLY A 290 29.93 -21.21 21.68
N ASP A 291 28.78 -20.53 21.81
CA ASP A 291 27.46 -21.14 21.80
C ASP A 291 26.59 -20.69 20.60
N LYS A 292 25.42 -21.32 20.45
CA LYS A 292 24.42 -20.99 19.42
C LYS A 292 23.02 -20.90 20.02
N LEU A 293 22.24 -19.94 19.56
CA LEU A 293 20.80 -19.89 19.80
C LEU A 293 20.07 -20.45 18.57
N SER A 294 19.15 -21.38 18.78
CA SER A 294 18.31 -21.96 17.73
C SER A 294 16.85 -21.65 17.99
N ILE A 295 16.17 -21.08 16.99
CA ILE A 295 14.73 -20.82 17.01
C ILE A 295 14.08 -21.79 16.05
N ASP A 296 13.30 -22.71 16.59
CA ASP A 296 12.60 -23.73 15.83
C ASP A 296 11.19 -23.25 15.45
N LEU A 297 10.86 -23.39 14.17
CA LEU A 297 9.60 -22.96 13.56
C LEU A 297 8.94 -24.13 12.84
N ASP A 298 7.71 -24.47 13.23
CA ASP A 298 6.92 -25.50 12.58
C ASP A 298 6.06 -24.91 11.47
N VAL A 299 6.50 -25.10 10.22
CA VAL A 299 5.78 -24.61 9.03
C VAL A 299 4.78 -25.66 8.59
N THR A 300 3.49 -25.32 8.70
CA THR A 300 2.39 -26.27 8.40
C THR A 300 1.91 -26.21 6.95
N LYS A 301 2.23 -25.16 6.19
CA LYS A 301 1.79 -24.97 4.80
C LYS A 301 2.94 -24.64 3.86
N ALA A 302 2.99 -25.33 2.71
CA ALA A 302 3.89 -25.01 1.61
C ALA A 302 3.55 -23.64 1.02
N GLY A 303 4.56 -22.81 0.81
CA GLY A 303 4.47 -21.40 0.41
C GLY A 303 4.46 -20.41 1.57
N SER A 304 4.59 -20.86 2.83
CA SER A 304 4.75 -19.95 3.97
C SER A 304 6.05 -19.18 3.83
N VAL A 305 6.10 -17.93 4.29
CA VAL A 305 7.29 -17.11 4.33
C VAL A 305 7.77 -17.00 5.77
N LEU A 306 8.97 -17.50 6.06
CA LEU A 306 9.67 -17.14 7.29
C LEU A 306 10.19 -15.73 7.13
N ARG A 307 9.98 -14.87 8.13
CA ARG A 307 10.53 -13.51 8.18
C ARG A 307 11.27 -13.33 9.49
N TRP A 308 12.42 -12.67 9.43
CA TRP A 308 13.20 -12.32 10.60
C TRP A 308 13.75 -10.90 10.48
N GLU A 309 13.95 -10.28 11.64
CA GLU A 309 14.66 -9.01 11.83
C GLU A 309 15.45 -9.13 13.14
N PHE A 310 16.72 -8.79 13.14
CA PHE A 310 17.53 -8.81 14.36
C PHE A 310 18.65 -7.79 14.35
N LYS A 311 19.07 -7.39 15.54
CA LYS A 311 20.26 -6.57 15.76
C LYS A 311 21.03 -7.07 16.98
N THR A 312 22.33 -6.87 16.96
CA THR A 312 23.22 -7.10 18.11
C THR A 312 23.56 -5.77 18.76
N ASP A 313 23.81 -5.76 20.07
CA ASP A 313 24.32 -4.56 20.76
C ASP A 313 25.74 -4.16 20.30
N GLY A 314 26.44 -5.07 19.61
CA GLY A 314 27.76 -4.83 19.04
C GLY A 314 28.35 -6.08 18.39
N TYR A 315 29.34 -5.88 17.51
CA TYR A 315 30.10 -6.93 16.82
C TYR A 315 29.24 -7.74 15.84
N ASP A 316 29.85 -8.71 15.16
CA ASP A 316 29.15 -9.56 14.21
C ASP A 316 28.53 -10.79 14.87
N ILE A 317 27.52 -11.39 14.26
CA ILE A 317 26.94 -12.67 14.66
C ILE A 317 26.85 -13.56 13.42
N GLY A 318 27.03 -14.88 13.56
CA GLY A 318 26.72 -15.80 12.47
C GLY A 318 25.21 -16.00 12.40
N PHE A 319 24.63 -15.96 11.21
CA PHE A 319 23.20 -16.22 11.04
C PHE A 319 22.96 -17.11 9.83
N GLY A 320 22.10 -18.12 9.97
CA GLY A 320 21.67 -18.98 8.88
C GLY A 320 20.34 -19.66 9.19
N VAL A 321 19.70 -20.20 8.15
CA VAL A 321 18.41 -20.88 8.24
C VAL A 321 18.51 -22.28 7.68
N PHE A 322 17.97 -23.24 8.41
CA PHE A 322 18.05 -24.67 8.11
C PHE A 322 16.66 -25.28 8.08
N ARG A 323 16.47 -26.29 7.24
CA ARG A 323 15.26 -27.13 7.21
C ARG A 323 15.61 -28.53 7.65
N GLN A 324 14.79 -29.13 8.52
CA GLN A 324 14.94 -30.52 8.91
C GLN A 324 14.49 -31.45 7.77
N GLU A 325 15.36 -32.36 7.33
CA GLU A 325 15.05 -33.46 6.42
C GLU A 325 15.49 -34.79 7.06
N GLY A 326 14.55 -35.53 7.64
CA GLY A 326 14.87 -36.75 8.38
C GLY A 326 15.77 -36.45 9.59
N PRO A 327 16.92 -37.12 9.77
CA PRO A 327 17.88 -36.81 10.84
C PRO A 327 18.81 -35.62 10.51
N GLU A 328 18.85 -35.16 9.26
CA GLU A 328 19.79 -34.13 8.80
C GLU A 328 19.14 -32.74 8.71
N LYS A 329 19.98 -31.70 8.74
CA LYS A 329 19.59 -30.30 8.52
C LYS A 329 20.15 -29.84 7.19
N VAL A 330 19.27 -29.42 6.29
CA VAL A 330 19.63 -28.84 4.99
C VAL A 330 19.66 -27.33 5.11
N THR A 331 20.74 -26.71 4.63
CA THR A 331 20.86 -25.25 4.55
C THR A 331 19.88 -24.70 3.53
N VAL A 332 19.06 -23.72 3.94
CA VAL A 332 18.13 -23.01 3.04
C VAL A 332 18.47 -21.52 2.92
N VAL A 333 19.15 -20.97 3.93
CA VAL A 333 19.83 -19.67 3.86
C VAL A 333 21.26 -19.91 4.34
N GLU A 334 22.23 -19.61 3.48
CA GLU A 334 23.64 -19.84 3.75
C GLU A 334 24.08 -19.07 5.01
N PRO A 335 24.80 -19.71 5.94
CA PRO A 335 25.27 -19.04 7.14
C PRO A 335 26.32 -17.98 6.83
N GLU A 336 26.04 -16.73 7.21
CA GLU A 336 26.96 -15.61 7.02
C GLU A 336 27.24 -14.87 8.34
N ARG A 337 28.42 -14.24 8.42
CA ARG A 337 28.77 -13.35 9.54
C ARG A 337 28.34 -11.94 9.20
N VAL A 338 27.40 -11.42 9.99
CA VAL A 338 26.73 -10.15 9.72
C VAL A 338 26.99 -9.15 10.84
N ASN A 339 27.23 -7.88 10.48
CA ASN A 339 27.49 -6.79 11.43
C ASN A 339 26.20 -6.06 11.81
N SER A 340 25.28 -6.78 12.46
CA SER A 340 23.91 -6.31 12.69
C SER A 340 23.75 -5.19 13.76
N HIS A 341 24.86 -4.72 14.35
CA HIS A 341 24.88 -3.58 15.27
C HIS A 341 24.93 -2.22 14.56
N MET A 342 25.40 -2.18 13.31
CA MET A 342 25.46 -0.95 12.52
C MET A 342 24.14 -0.70 11.79
N VAL A 343 23.55 -1.78 11.27
CA VAL A 343 22.25 -1.81 10.59
C VAL A 343 21.58 -3.12 11.00
N PRO A 344 20.33 -3.12 11.46
CA PRO A 344 19.59 -4.36 11.73
C PRO A 344 19.56 -5.26 10.49
N GLU A 345 19.77 -6.55 10.70
CA GLU A 345 19.69 -7.55 9.64
C GLU A 345 18.27 -8.06 9.53
N ASP A 346 17.74 -8.08 8.31
CA ASP A 346 16.41 -8.58 8.02
C ASP A 346 16.43 -9.50 6.81
N GLY A 347 15.49 -10.44 6.78
CA GLY A 347 15.43 -11.39 5.68
C GLY A 347 14.15 -12.20 5.70
N ASN A 348 13.99 -12.98 4.63
CA ASN A 348 12.89 -13.90 4.51
C ASN A 348 13.29 -15.14 3.73
N TYR A 349 12.52 -16.21 3.92
CA TYR A 349 12.62 -17.43 3.14
C TYR A 349 11.24 -17.99 2.83
N THR A 350 10.96 -18.27 1.56
CA THR A 350 9.71 -18.94 1.16
C THR A 350 9.89 -20.46 1.29
N CYS A 351 9.11 -21.06 2.18
CA CYS A 351 9.12 -22.48 2.48
C CYS A 351 8.40 -23.28 1.39
N ASP A 352 9.16 -23.89 0.48
CA ASP A 352 8.58 -24.72 -0.59
C ASP A 352 7.83 -25.96 -0.07
N VAL A 353 8.18 -26.42 1.14
CA VAL A 353 7.57 -27.60 1.79
C VAL A 353 7.22 -27.32 3.25
N PRO A 354 6.15 -27.94 3.78
CA PRO A 354 5.89 -27.96 5.22
C PRO A 354 6.99 -28.74 5.95
N GLY A 355 7.29 -28.36 7.18
CA GLY A 355 8.32 -29.01 7.98
C GLY A 355 8.89 -28.09 9.05
N LYS A 356 9.89 -28.58 9.76
CA LYS A 356 10.57 -27.85 10.81
C LYS A 356 11.73 -27.06 10.22
N TYR A 357 11.73 -25.75 10.44
CA TYR A 357 12.81 -24.84 10.07
C TYR A 357 13.48 -24.32 11.34
N THR A 358 14.79 -24.13 11.32
CA THR A 358 15.55 -23.59 12.45
C THR A 358 16.35 -22.38 11.99
N LEU A 359 16.13 -21.24 12.64
CA LEU A 359 17.01 -20.08 12.52
C LEU A 359 18.11 -20.21 13.58
N VAL A 360 19.36 -20.04 13.19
CA VAL A 360 20.51 -20.22 14.09
C VAL A 360 21.32 -18.94 14.17
N PHE A 361 21.42 -18.39 15.38
CA PHE A 361 22.39 -17.37 15.73
C PHE A 361 23.64 -18.06 16.30
N ASP A 362 24.76 -17.92 15.60
CA ASP A 362 26.00 -18.61 15.89
C ASP A 362 27.03 -17.65 16.49
N ASN A 363 27.42 -17.89 17.74
CA ASN A 363 28.50 -17.21 18.43
C ASN A 363 29.68 -18.16 18.75
N SER A 364 29.76 -19.30 18.07
CA SER A 364 30.79 -20.32 18.31
C SER A 364 32.21 -19.83 17.99
N PHE A 365 32.34 -18.80 17.16
CA PHE A 365 33.62 -18.18 16.81
C PHE A 365 34.11 -17.13 17.82
N SER A 366 33.28 -16.67 18.75
CA SER A 366 33.71 -15.70 19.77
C SER A 366 34.32 -16.42 20.97
N TRP A 367 35.55 -16.05 21.32
CA TRP A 367 36.26 -16.64 22.46
C TRP A 367 36.21 -15.77 23.72
N THR A 368 35.86 -14.48 23.57
CA THR A 368 35.97 -13.50 24.66
C THR A 368 34.64 -12.90 25.08
N ARG A 369 33.59 -12.98 24.25
CA ARG A 369 32.37 -12.18 24.44
C ARG A 369 31.09 -12.92 24.11
N ASP A 370 30.11 -12.75 24.98
CA ASP A 370 28.72 -13.08 24.73
C ASP A 370 28.10 -12.00 23.82
N LYS A 371 27.02 -12.34 23.13
CA LYS A 371 26.33 -11.43 22.21
C LYS A 371 24.88 -11.26 22.63
N ALA A 372 24.55 -10.05 23.09
CA ALA A 372 23.17 -9.65 23.28
C ALA A 372 22.55 -9.39 21.90
N ILE A 373 21.40 -10.02 21.65
CA ILE A 373 20.63 -9.88 20.42
C ILE A 373 19.21 -9.46 20.75
N GLN A 374 18.66 -8.61 19.91
CA GLN A 374 17.24 -8.32 19.82
C GLN A 374 16.74 -8.89 18.51
N TYR A 375 15.73 -9.75 18.52
CA TYR A 375 15.20 -10.35 17.30
C TYR A 375 13.67 -10.39 17.27
N SER A 376 13.12 -10.46 16.07
CA SER A 376 11.74 -10.80 15.78
C SER A 376 11.74 -11.85 14.69
N VAL A 377 10.96 -12.92 14.88
CA VAL A 377 10.84 -14.02 13.92
C VAL A 377 9.37 -14.37 13.79
N GLU A 378 8.86 -14.43 12.55
CA GLU A 378 7.47 -14.74 12.28
C GLU A 378 7.30 -15.70 11.09
N ILE A 379 6.28 -16.55 11.15
CA ILE A 379 5.83 -17.38 10.03
C ILE A 379 4.61 -16.71 9.40
N ILE A 380 4.76 -16.29 8.14
CA ILE A 380 3.67 -15.75 7.33
C ILE A 380 3.12 -16.89 6.48
N GLN A 381 1.97 -17.45 6.86
CA GLN A 381 1.36 -18.55 6.10
C GLN A 381 0.94 -18.08 4.69
N PRO A 382 1.00 -18.95 3.66
CA PRO A 382 0.46 -18.64 2.35
C PRO A 382 -1.05 -18.61 2.52
N ILE A 383 -1.61 -17.41 2.37
CA ILE A 383 -2.94 -17.08 2.88
C ILE A 383 -2.93 -17.19 4.41
N ASP A 384 -2.49 -16.12 5.06
CA ASP A 384 -2.82 -15.92 6.45
C ASP A 384 -4.34 -15.74 6.50
N GLN A 385 -5.05 -16.79 6.90
CA GLN A 385 -6.50 -16.82 6.98
C GLN A 385 -7.00 -15.74 7.96
N CYS A 386 -6.17 -15.31 8.93
CA CYS A 386 -6.46 -14.13 9.74
C CYS A 386 -6.33 -12.84 8.95
N LEU A 387 -5.26 -12.63 8.16
CA LEU A 387 -5.14 -11.45 7.28
C LEU A 387 -6.22 -11.44 6.19
N GLU A 388 -6.57 -12.60 5.61
CA GLU A 388 -7.67 -12.71 4.65
C GLU A 388 -9.00 -12.42 5.34
N ASN A 389 -9.24 -12.94 6.54
CA ASN A 389 -10.42 -12.59 7.34
C ASN A 389 -10.39 -11.12 7.77
N GLU A 390 -9.25 -10.50 8.06
CA GLU A 390 -9.11 -9.08 8.37
C GLU A 390 -9.38 -8.23 7.15
N ILE A 391 -8.86 -8.62 5.97
CA ILE A 391 -9.13 -7.97 4.69
C ILE A 391 -10.63 -8.12 4.35
N ILE A 392 -11.22 -9.31 4.51
CA ILE A 392 -12.65 -9.56 4.33
C ILE A 392 -13.46 -8.72 5.35
N ASN A 393 -13.08 -8.72 6.63
CA ASN A 393 -13.72 -7.90 7.65
C ASN A 393 -13.56 -6.41 7.39
N MET A 394 -12.43 -5.95 6.83
CA MET A 394 -12.25 -4.56 6.39
C MET A 394 -13.21 -4.26 5.23
N VAL A 395 -13.30 -5.14 4.24
CA VAL A 395 -14.27 -5.02 3.12
C VAL A 395 -15.72 -5.01 3.64
N ASP A 396 -16.04 -5.86 4.62
CA ASP A 396 -17.40 -6.03 5.15
C ASP A 396 -17.78 -4.92 6.15
N SER A 397 -16.84 -4.46 6.99
CA SER A 397 -17.06 -3.40 7.99
C SER A 397 -17.21 -2.01 7.36
N VAL A 398 -16.70 -1.80 6.14
CA VAL A 398 -16.92 -0.57 5.36
C VAL A 398 -18.41 -0.43 4.96
N GLY A 399 -19.17 -1.52 4.92
CA GLY A 399 -20.63 -1.51 4.77
C GLY A 399 -21.40 -1.03 6.01
N THR A 400 -20.76 -0.95 7.18
CA THR A 400 -21.37 -0.52 8.45
C THR A 400 -20.39 0.31 9.28
N TRP A 401 -20.14 1.55 8.84
CA TRP A 401 -19.38 2.55 9.60
C TRP A 401 -20.20 3.13 10.78
N THR A 402 -20.75 2.27 11.66
CA THR A 402 -21.47 2.69 12.88
C THR A 402 -20.80 2.23 14.18
N GLY A 403 -19.60 1.63 14.12
CA GLY A 403 -19.07 0.86 15.25
C GLY A 403 -17.71 1.26 15.84
N MET A 404 -17.21 2.48 15.69
CA MET A 404 -16.02 2.93 16.44
C MET A 404 -16.11 4.41 16.80
N ASN A 405 -17.02 4.73 17.74
CA ASN A 405 -17.04 6.01 18.45
C ASN A 405 -17.71 5.88 19.84
N GLN A 406 -17.41 4.80 20.56
CA GLN A 406 -17.65 4.71 22.00
C GLN A 406 -16.37 4.18 22.67
N GLY A 407 -15.41 5.08 22.88
CA GLY A 407 -14.13 4.75 23.49
C GLY A 407 -13.24 5.98 23.69
N ALA A 408 -13.85 7.15 23.90
CA ALA A 408 -13.15 8.35 24.31
C ALA A 408 -14.16 9.22 25.09
N GLY A 409 -14.23 8.98 26.40
CA GLY A 409 -15.08 9.75 27.29
C GLY A 409 -15.23 9.05 28.64
N GLU A 410 -14.74 9.73 29.67
CA GLU A 410 -14.96 9.49 31.10
C GLU A 410 -13.98 8.52 31.82
N CYS A 411 -12.97 9.14 32.45
CA CYS A 411 -12.26 8.56 33.59
C CYS A 411 -13.27 8.37 34.74
N PRO A 412 -13.42 7.18 35.32
CA PRO A 412 -14.19 7.03 36.55
C PRO A 412 -13.34 7.50 37.74
N GLU A 413 -13.68 8.67 38.27
CA GLU A 413 -13.38 9.04 39.65
C GLU A 413 -14.20 8.14 40.59
N ASN A 414 -13.57 7.76 41.71
CA ASN A 414 -14.16 7.16 42.92
C ASN A 414 -14.67 5.71 42.86
N VAL A 415 -13.84 4.79 43.34
CA VAL A 415 -14.31 3.69 44.20
C VAL A 415 -13.34 3.48 45.36
N THR A 416 -13.79 3.87 46.56
CA THR A 416 -13.19 3.62 47.88
C THR A 416 -13.24 2.11 48.23
N PRO A 417 -12.34 1.58 49.07
CA PRO A 417 -12.20 0.14 49.27
C PRO A 417 -13.09 -0.37 50.42
N CYS A 418 -13.65 -1.57 50.25
CA CYS A 418 -14.17 -2.36 51.38
C CYS A 418 -13.53 -3.75 51.38
N ARG A 419 -12.86 -4.03 52.50
CA ARG A 419 -12.34 -5.31 52.96
C ARG A 419 -13.47 -6.31 53.20
N GLU A 420 -13.16 -7.59 53.08
CA GLU A 420 -12.99 -8.48 54.24
C GLU A 420 -11.64 -9.19 54.15
#